data_AF-A0A3M1ZK38-F1
#
_entry.id   AF-A0A3M1ZK38-F1
#
_cell.length_a   1.000
_cell.length_b   1.000
_cell.length_c   1.000
_cell.angle_alpha   90.00
_cell.angle_beta   90.00
_cell.angle_gamma   90.00
#
_symmetry.space_group_name_H-M   'P 1'
#
loop_
_entity.id
_entity.type
_entity.pdbx_description
1 polymer ?
#
loop_
_entity_poly.entity_id
_entity_poly.type
_entity_poly.pdbx_seq_one_letter_code
_entity_poly.pdbx_strand_id
1 'polypeptide(L)'
;MIRYVCAMCPGLDLPAHIRYRLYAYPRTPEHIEFTILDSGAFGLSRAGSRIGVKHMHKLAAYYEQYVGEGVCCVAPDVYLDPSQTMRNWDWWQKHMGVPVAPVIQFRKERQIDLYVALRQARYYAHWEPDIVFISNPGLRAIESSEIAVVCRVIRQVTGARWLHNLGAGWDPADIIAWREMGCFDSIDSIAYYTDAQSGWAWRMDGKRTLCKREWLDIARDNAQVANVLATNMKGGKTC
;
A
#
# COMPACT_ATOMS: atom_id res chain seq x y z
N MET A 1 10.98 12.18 2.88
CA MET A 1 11.47 10.87 2.39
C MET A 1 10.27 9.93 2.42
N ILE A 2 10.02 9.16 1.35
CA ILE A 2 8.94 8.16 1.36
C ILE A 2 9.56 6.77 1.41
N ARG A 3 8.85 5.79 1.97
CA ARG A 3 9.29 4.38 1.97
C ARG A 3 8.54 3.60 0.89
N TYR A 4 9.26 2.74 0.20
CA TYR A 4 8.66 1.79 -0.74
C TYR A 4 8.44 0.46 -0.04
N VAL A 5 7.18 0.04 0.09
CA VAL A 5 6.79 -1.24 0.67
C VAL A 5 6.66 -2.25 -0.46
N CYS A 6 7.46 -3.31 -0.45
CA CYS A 6 7.38 -4.33 -1.48
C CYS A 6 6.24 -5.30 -1.14
N ALA A 7 5.22 -5.38 -1.98
CA ALA A 7 4.23 -6.44 -1.89
C ALA A 7 4.89 -7.81 -2.12
N MET A 8 4.53 -8.79 -1.30
CA MET A 8 5.08 -10.14 -1.34
C MET A 8 4.72 -10.85 -2.65
N CYS A 9 5.72 -11.49 -3.27
CA CYS A 9 5.56 -12.37 -4.41
C CYS A 9 6.03 -13.79 -4.03
N PRO A 10 5.18 -14.83 -4.18
CA PRO A 10 5.59 -16.20 -3.87
C PRO A 10 6.82 -16.63 -4.67
N GLY A 11 7.82 -17.21 -3.99
CA GLY A 11 9.07 -17.68 -4.60
C GLY A 11 10.11 -16.59 -4.88
N LEU A 12 9.83 -15.34 -4.52
CA LEU A 12 10.78 -14.24 -4.63
C LEU A 12 11.39 -13.90 -3.27
N ASP A 13 12.62 -14.32 -3.06
CA ASP A 13 13.42 -13.90 -1.92
C ASP A 13 14.04 -12.53 -2.19
N LEU A 14 13.65 -11.54 -1.39
CA LEU A 14 14.17 -10.19 -1.49
C LEU A 14 15.36 -9.98 -0.54
N PRO A 15 16.30 -9.08 -0.89
CA PRO A 15 17.46 -8.78 -0.04
C PRO A 15 17.07 -8.36 1.38
N ALA A 16 17.85 -8.78 2.38
CA ALA A 16 17.61 -8.51 3.80
C ALA A 16 17.59 -7.01 4.17
N HIS A 17 18.20 -6.15 3.35
CA HIS A 17 18.16 -4.70 3.57
C HIS A 17 16.83 -4.06 3.15
N ILE A 18 15.95 -4.78 2.45
CA ILE A 18 14.61 -4.28 2.15
C ILE A 18 13.67 -4.69 3.30
N ARG A 19 13.39 -3.72 4.17
CA ARG A 19 12.78 -3.95 5.48
C ARG A 19 11.28 -3.63 5.58
N TYR A 20 10.67 -3.25 4.46
CA TYR A 20 9.26 -2.90 4.36
C TYR A 20 8.55 -3.89 3.42
N ARG A 21 7.55 -4.62 3.93
CA ARG A 21 6.76 -5.58 3.13
C ARG A 21 5.26 -5.41 3.33
N LEU A 22 4.52 -5.80 2.30
CA LEU A 22 3.07 -5.95 2.35
C LEU A 22 2.71 -7.40 2.01
N TYR A 23 1.85 -8.01 2.82
CA TYR A 23 1.31 -9.35 2.60
C TYR A 23 -0.20 -9.26 2.49
N ALA A 24 -0.73 -9.56 1.31
CA ALA A 24 -2.16 -9.72 1.13
C ALA A 24 -2.63 -11.03 1.78
N TYR A 25 -3.69 -10.96 2.58
CA TYR A 25 -4.30 -12.14 3.17
C TYR A 25 -4.61 -13.20 2.08
N PRO A 26 -4.30 -14.50 2.33
CA PRO A 26 -3.85 -15.12 3.58
C PRO A 26 -2.34 -15.43 3.63
N ARG A 27 -1.48 -14.62 3.00
CA ARG A 27 -0.04 -14.93 2.92
C ARG A 27 0.63 -14.80 4.27
N THR A 28 1.31 -15.85 4.74
CA THR A 28 2.13 -15.79 5.97
C THR A 28 3.19 -14.70 5.87
N PRO A 29 3.24 -13.75 6.81
CA PRO A 29 4.24 -12.69 6.82
C PRO A 29 5.59 -13.17 7.36
N GLU A 30 6.66 -12.52 6.91
CA GLU A 30 7.97 -12.62 7.54
C GLU A 30 8.07 -11.62 8.69
N HIS A 31 8.85 -11.94 9.72
CA HIS A 31 9.17 -11.03 10.82
C HIS A 31 10.30 -10.09 10.39
N ILE A 32 9.92 -8.88 9.96
CA ILE A 32 10.85 -7.82 9.53
C ILE A 32 10.47 -6.49 10.21
N GLU A 33 11.24 -5.42 9.94
CA GLU A 33 11.10 -4.12 10.62
C GLU A 33 9.68 -3.53 10.51
N PHE A 34 9.07 -3.58 9.33
CA PHE A 34 7.71 -3.09 9.15
C PHE A 34 6.93 -3.91 8.12
N THR A 35 5.78 -4.41 8.57
CA THR A 35 4.93 -5.31 7.80
C THR A 35 3.51 -4.77 7.74
N ILE A 36 2.98 -4.65 6.53
CA ILE A 36 1.55 -4.41 6.30
C ILE A 36 0.86 -5.74 6.02
N LEU A 37 -0.17 -6.06 6.79
CA LEU A 37 -1.07 -7.16 6.50
C LEU A 37 -2.31 -6.59 5.82
N ASP A 38 -2.38 -6.76 4.50
CA ASP A 38 -3.48 -6.26 3.67
C ASP A 38 -4.68 -7.21 3.70
N SER A 39 -5.89 -6.65 3.64
CA SER A 39 -7.15 -7.38 3.74
C SER A 39 -7.40 -8.35 2.57
N GLY A 40 -6.65 -8.19 1.47
CA GLY A 40 -6.82 -8.90 0.21
C GLY A 40 -7.97 -8.35 -0.65
N ALA A 41 -8.50 -7.16 -0.32
CA ALA A 41 -9.66 -6.56 -0.98
C ALA A 41 -9.50 -6.46 -2.52
N PHE A 42 -8.33 -6.03 -2.99
CA PHE A 42 -8.05 -5.90 -4.42
C PHE A 42 -8.08 -7.25 -5.15
N GLY A 43 -7.47 -8.28 -4.57
CA GLY A 43 -7.47 -9.63 -5.13
C GLY A 43 -8.88 -10.23 -5.22
N LEU A 44 -9.70 -10.03 -4.17
CA LEU A 44 -11.09 -10.46 -4.16
C LEU A 44 -11.93 -9.73 -5.21
N SER A 45 -11.76 -8.42 -5.35
CA SER A 45 -12.43 -7.61 -6.36
C SER A 45 -12.15 -8.13 -7.77
N ARG A 46 -10.88 -8.42 -8.08
CA ARG A 46 -10.49 -9.03 -9.37
C ARG A 46 -11.11 -10.41 -9.61
N ALA A 47 -11.38 -11.16 -8.55
CA ALA A 47 -12.05 -12.46 -8.61
C ALA A 47 -13.59 -12.37 -8.59
N GLY A 48 -14.17 -11.17 -8.63
CA GLY A 48 -15.63 -10.97 -8.56
C GLY A 48 -16.24 -11.28 -7.18
N SER A 49 -15.40 -11.41 -6.15
CA SER A 49 -15.79 -11.70 -4.77
C SER A 49 -15.75 -10.45 -3.90
N ARG A 50 -16.33 -10.51 -2.70
CA ARG A 50 -16.40 -9.39 -1.75
C ARG A 50 -16.03 -9.83 -0.34
N ILE A 51 -15.54 -8.90 0.47
CA ILE A 51 -15.34 -9.13 1.89
C ILE A 51 -16.70 -9.22 2.58
N GLY A 52 -17.04 -10.41 3.07
CA GLY A 52 -18.22 -10.66 3.90
C GLY A 52 -17.83 -11.09 5.33
N VAL A 53 -18.83 -11.31 6.19
CA VAL A 53 -18.64 -11.67 7.60
C VAL A 53 -17.73 -12.89 7.79
N LYS A 54 -17.94 -13.96 7.02
CA LYS A 54 -17.09 -15.17 7.09
C LYS A 54 -15.63 -14.86 6.73
N HIS A 55 -15.38 -13.95 5.79
CA HIS A 55 -14.02 -13.51 5.45
C HIS A 55 -13.42 -12.72 6.61
N MET A 56 -14.17 -11.76 7.17
CA MET A 56 -13.70 -10.95 8.30
C MET A 56 -13.35 -11.79 9.53
N HIS A 57 -14.09 -12.85 9.86
CA HIS A 57 -13.70 -13.78 10.94
C HIS A 57 -12.37 -14.49 10.66
N LYS A 58 -12.16 -14.96 9.43
CA LYS A 58 -10.88 -15.60 9.06
C LYS A 58 -9.73 -14.60 9.05
N LEU A 59 -9.99 -13.39 8.57
CA LEU A 59 -9.03 -12.31 8.56
C LEU A 59 -8.64 -11.91 9.99
N ALA A 60 -9.61 -11.84 10.92
CA ALA A 60 -9.36 -11.56 12.32
C ALA A 60 -8.47 -12.63 12.95
N ALA A 61 -8.81 -13.92 12.81
CA ALA A 61 -7.97 -15.01 13.31
C ALA A 61 -6.54 -14.98 12.73
N TYR A 62 -6.42 -14.63 11.45
CA TYR A 62 -5.12 -14.44 10.79
C TYR A 62 -4.37 -13.23 11.39
N TYR A 63 -5.02 -12.09 11.61
CA TYR A 63 -4.37 -10.94 12.24
C TYR A 63 -4.02 -11.22 13.71
N GLU A 64 -4.86 -11.92 14.49
CA GLU A 64 -4.54 -12.34 15.86
C GLU A 64 -3.25 -13.17 15.92
N GLN A 65 -3.02 -14.01 14.91
CA GLN A 65 -1.84 -14.85 14.83
C GLN A 65 -0.55 -14.05 14.57
N TYR A 66 -0.60 -12.95 13.82
CA TYR A 66 0.59 -12.27 13.30
C TYR A 66 0.75 -10.81 13.74
N VAL A 67 -0.23 -10.22 14.42
CA VAL A 67 -0.13 -8.85 14.93
C VAL A 67 0.95 -8.77 16.01
N GLY A 68 1.70 -7.66 16.02
CA GLY A 68 2.80 -7.43 16.94
C GLY A 68 3.50 -6.11 16.66
N GLU A 69 4.65 -5.89 17.29
CA GLU A 69 5.48 -4.71 17.03
C GLU A 69 5.91 -4.66 15.55
N GLY A 70 5.80 -3.48 14.93
CA GLY A 70 6.12 -3.28 13.52
C GLY A 70 5.08 -3.82 12.53
N VAL A 71 3.98 -4.41 12.98
CA VAL A 71 2.92 -4.96 12.11
C VAL A 71 1.70 -4.04 12.09
N CYS A 72 1.25 -3.67 10.90
CA CYS A 72 0.04 -2.88 10.69
C CYS A 72 -1.01 -3.71 9.92
N CYS A 73 -2.16 -3.94 10.53
CA CYS A 73 -3.27 -4.65 9.91
C CYS A 73 -4.21 -3.66 9.20
N VAL A 74 -4.49 -3.88 7.92
CA VAL A 74 -5.40 -3.04 7.13
C VAL A 74 -6.85 -3.46 7.42
N ALA A 75 -7.73 -2.49 7.63
CA ALA A 75 -9.16 -2.75 7.82
C ALA A 75 -9.77 -3.49 6.60
N PRO A 76 -10.83 -4.29 6.79
CA PRO A 76 -11.54 -4.97 5.70
C PRO A 76 -12.25 -3.99 4.76
N ASP A 77 -11.53 -3.48 3.78
CA ASP A 77 -12.03 -2.50 2.81
C ASP A 77 -12.64 -3.14 1.56
N VAL A 78 -13.36 -2.34 0.78
CA VAL A 78 -13.89 -2.73 -0.52
C VAL A 78 -13.44 -1.70 -1.54
N TYR A 79 -12.64 -2.15 -2.51
CA TYR A 79 -12.09 -1.29 -3.55
C TYR A 79 -13.21 -0.52 -4.27
N LEU A 80 -13.06 0.80 -4.28
CA LEU A 80 -14.01 1.75 -4.86
C LEU A 80 -15.40 1.83 -4.19
N ASP A 81 -15.57 1.27 -2.99
CA ASP A 81 -16.82 1.33 -2.23
C ASP A 81 -16.57 1.88 -0.81
N PRO A 82 -16.56 3.22 -0.64
CA PRO A 82 -16.32 3.84 0.65
C PRO A 82 -17.46 3.56 1.65
N SER A 83 -18.69 3.37 1.16
CA SER A 83 -19.84 3.12 2.03
C SER A 83 -19.78 1.71 2.62
N GLN A 84 -19.45 0.69 1.81
CA GLN A 84 -19.25 -0.66 2.31
C GLN A 84 -18.01 -0.75 3.20
N THR A 85 -16.92 -0.04 2.87
CA THR A 85 -15.71 0.01 3.69
C THR A 85 -15.98 0.54 5.09
N MET A 86 -16.76 1.62 5.24
CA MET A 86 -17.17 2.12 6.57
C MET A 86 -18.11 1.14 7.29
N ARG A 87 -19.01 0.45 6.59
CA ARG A 87 -19.86 -0.59 7.22
C ARG A 87 -19.05 -1.78 7.73
N ASN A 88 -18.04 -2.20 6.98
CA ASN A 88 -17.13 -3.27 7.41
C ASN A 88 -16.31 -2.81 8.63
N TRP A 89 -15.87 -1.55 8.65
CA TRP A 89 -15.22 -0.95 9.81
C TRP A 89 -16.11 -0.97 11.06
N ASP A 90 -17.35 -0.47 10.98
CA ASP A 90 -18.30 -0.51 12.10
C ASP A 90 -18.50 -1.93 12.64
N TRP A 91 -18.65 -2.89 11.72
CA TRP A 91 -18.81 -4.28 12.10
C TRP A 91 -17.54 -4.81 12.79
N TRP A 92 -16.37 -4.52 12.24
CA TRP A 92 -15.09 -4.93 12.83
C TRP A 92 -14.91 -4.36 14.23
N GLN A 93 -15.09 -3.06 14.42
CA GLN A 93 -14.95 -2.40 15.72
C GLN A 93 -15.93 -2.95 16.78
N LYS A 94 -17.10 -3.45 16.36
CA LYS A 94 -18.10 -4.03 17.27
C LYS A 94 -17.84 -5.50 17.65
N HIS A 95 -17.17 -6.26 16.77
CA HIS A 95 -17.12 -7.72 16.90
C HIS A 95 -15.71 -8.29 17.03
N MET A 96 -14.68 -7.51 16.72
CA MET A 96 -13.28 -7.95 16.69
C MET A 96 -12.45 -7.13 17.68
N GLY A 97 -11.56 -7.80 18.40
CA GLY A 97 -10.61 -7.15 19.33
C GLY A 97 -9.29 -6.74 18.69
N VAL A 98 -9.04 -7.12 17.43
CA VAL A 98 -7.76 -6.86 16.75
C VAL A 98 -7.75 -5.45 16.17
N PRO A 99 -6.72 -4.63 16.47
CA PRO A 99 -6.61 -3.29 15.90
C PRO A 99 -6.35 -3.35 14.39
N VAL A 100 -7.02 -2.47 13.67
CA VAL A 100 -6.84 -2.27 12.22
C VAL A 100 -6.79 -0.78 11.91
N ALA A 101 -6.05 -0.42 10.87
CA ALA A 101 -5.97 0.94 10.36
C ALA A 101 -7.03 1.18 9.27
N PRO A 102 -7.71 2.34 9.26
CA PRO A 102 -8.77 2.64 8.32
C PRO A 102 -8.22 2.88 6.90
N VAL A 103 -9.08 2.64 5.91
CA VAL A 103 -8.79 2.84 4.49
C VAL A 103 -9.73 3.89 3.92
N ILE A 104 -9.18 4.94 3.32
CA ILE A 104 -9.91 5.91 2.52
C ILE A 104 -10.07 5.34 1.10
N GLN A 105 -11.32 5.10 0.70
CA GLN A 105 -11.67 4.65 -0.65
C GLN A 105 -12.24 5.79 -1.49
N PHE A 106 -12.10 5.70 -2.81
CA PHE A 106 -12.81 6.54 -3.77
C PHE A 106 -14.00 5.80 -4.36
N ARG A 107 -14.80 6.43 -5.22
CA ARG A 107 -16.00 5.77 -5.82
C ARG A 107 -15.77 5.24 -7.22
N LYS A 108 -14.75 5.75 -7.90
CA LYS A 108 -14.49 5.49 -9.31
C LYS A 108 -12.99 5.43 -9.53
N GLU A 109 -12.59 4.59 -10.47
CA GLU A 109 -11.23 4.63 -10.99
C GLU A 109 -10.94 6.00 -11.57
N ARG A 110 -9.67 6.38 -11.52
CA ARG A 110 -9.12 7.59 -12.13
C ARG A 110 -9.71 8.89 -11.60
N GLN A 111 -10.38 8.87 -10.44
CA GLN A 111 -11.04 10.03 -9.87
C GLN A 111 -10.77 10.20 -8.38
N ILE A 112 -10.29 11.40 -8.00
CA ILE A 112 -10.16 11.83 -6.61
C ILE A 112 -11.38 12.69 -6.26
N ASP A 113 -12.20 12.22 -5.33
CA ASP A 113 -13.34 12.96 -4.79
C ASP A 113 -13.00 13.46 -3.38
N LEU A 114 -12.66 14.75 -3.28
CA LEU A 114 -12.27 15.39 -2.02
C LEU A 114 -13.38 15.32 -0.96
N TYR A 115 -14.64 15.41 -1.37
CA TYR A 115 -15.77 15.34 -0.44
C TYR A 115 -15.88 13.94 0.17
N VAL A 116 -15.72 12.90 -0.65
CA VAL A 116 -15.71 11.51 -0.19
C VAL A 116 -14.55 11.23 0.76
N ALA A 117 -13.36 11.72 0.44
CA ALA A 117 -12.19 11.56 1.31
C ALA A 117 -12.40 12.26 2.66
N LEU A 118 -12.84 13.53 2.64
CA LEU A 118 -13.11 14.30 3.87
C LEU A 118 -14.18 13.66 4.73
N ARG A 119 -15.26 13.14 4.12
CA ARG A 119 -16.33 12.46 4.85
C ARG A 119 -15.81 11.23 5.60
N GLN A 120 -15.01 10.40 4.94
CA GLN A 120 -14.39 9.23 5.56
C GLN A 120 -13.38 9.63 6.64
N ALA A 121 -12.55 10.64 6.40
CA ALA A 121 -11.61 11.15 7.40
C ALA A 121 -12.31 11.61 8.68
N ARG A 122 -13.39 12.41 8.55
CA ARG A 122 -14.20 12.85 9.70
C ARG A 122 -14.87 11.69 10.41
N TYR A 123 -15.35 10.70 9.66
CA TYR A 123 -15.91 9.49 10.23
C TYR A 123 -14.85 8.75 11.07
N TYR A 124 -13.64 8.55 10.54
CA TYR A 124 -12.57 7.84 11.25
C TYR A 124 -11.90 8.63 12.39
N ALA A 125 -12.06 9.96 12.43
CA ALA A 125 -11.30 10.85 13.32
C ALA A 125 -11.38 10.50 14.81
N HIS A 126 -12.56 10.06 15.29
CA HIS A 126 -12.78 9.80 16.71
C HIS A 126 -12.11 8.53 17.24
N TRP A 127 -11.56 7.69 16.36
CA TRP A 127 -10.70 6.57 16.75
C TRP A 127 -9.21 6.95 16.80
N GLU A 128 -8.87 8.21 16.51
CA GLU A 128 -7.51 8.76 16.55
C GLU A 128 -6.46 7.83 15.89
N PRO A 129 -6.68 7.41 14.62
CA PRO A 129 -5.84 6.41 13.99
C PRO A 129 -4.43 6.94 13.76
N ASP A 130 -3.43 6.21 14.25
CA ASP A 130 -2.01 6.51 14.03
C ASP A 130 -1.61 6.45 12.54
N ILE A 131 -2.17 5.47 11.83
CA ILE A 131 -1.91 5.19 10.42
C ILE A 131 -3.25 5.24 9.66
N VAL A 132 -3.26 5.93 8.52
CA VAL A 132 -4.40 5.89 7.59
C VAL A 132 -3.90 5.43 6.22
N PHE A 133 -4.60 4.44 5.67
CA PHE A 133 -4.39 3.98 4.31
C PHE A 133 -5.26 4.76 3.33
N ILE A 134 -4.75 5.05 2.15
CA ILE A 134 -5.51 5.64 1.05
C ILE A 134 -5.38 4.71 -0.15
N SER A 135 -6.51 4.21 -0.63
CA SER A 135 -6.58 3.33 -1.80
C SER A 135 -6.38 4.15 -3.07
N ASN A 136 -5.29 3.89 -3.81
CA ASN A 136 -5.04 4.56 -5.08
C ASN A 136 -6.12 4.14 -6.10
N PRO A 137 -6.92 5.08 -6.67
CA PRO A 137 -7.97 4.74 -7.63
C PRO A 137 -7.42 4.45 -9.03
N GLY A 138 -6.18 3.98 -9.17
CA GLY A 138 -5.56 3.73 -10.47
C GLY A 138 -4.96 4.98 -11.12
N LEU A 139 -4.40 5.89 -10.33
CA LEU A 139 -3.70 7.09 -10.82
C LEU A 139 -2.20 7.00 -10.57
N ARG A 140 -1.42 7.50 -11.52
CA ARG A 140 -0.02 7.85 -11.30
C ARG A 140 0.09 9.13 -10.48
N ALA A 141 1.24 9.38 -9.90
CA ALA A 141 1.49 10.60 -9.14
C ALA A 141 1.20 11.86 -9.98
N ILE A 142 1.65 11.88 -11.24
CA ILE A 142 1.47 13.01 -12.17
C ILE A 142 0.00 13.28 -12.52
N GLU A 143 -0.88 12.30 -12.30
CA GLU A 143 -2.31 12.39 -12.59
C GLU A 143 -3.13 12.69 -11.32
N SER A 144 -2.47 12.83 -10.17
CA SER A 144 -3.08 12.88 -8.84
C SER A 144 -2.91 14.25 -8.18
N SER A 145 -3.12 15.36 -8.90
CA SER A 145 -2.88 16.71 -8.38
C SER A 145 -3.59 17.01 -7.05
N GLU A 146 -4.78 16.44 -6.85
CA GLU A 146 -5.65 16.68 -5.70
C GLU A 146 -5.26 15.84 -4.47
N ILE A 147 -4.45 14.79 -4.64
CA ILE A 147 -4.17 13.84 -3.54
C ILE A 147 -3.37 14.49 -2.41
N ALA A 148 -2.54 15.49 -2.72
CA ALA A 148 -1.82 16.26 -1.70
C ALA A 148 -2.79 17.02 -0.78
N VAL A 149 -3.88 17.54 -1.34
CA VAL A 149 -4.97 18.18 -0.57
C VAL A 149 -5.66 17.14 0.31
N VAL A 150 -5.97 15.97 -0.24
CA VAL A 150 -6.56 14.84 0.52
C VAL A 150 -5.68 14.48 1.72
N CYS A 151 -4.38 14.27 1.50
CA CYS A 151 -3.43 13.89 2.55
C CYS A 151 -3.37 14.94 3.67
N ARG A 152 -3.26 16.22 3.31
CA ARG A 152 -3.25 17.32 4.29
C ARG A 152 -4.51 17.35 5.13
N VAL A 153 -5.67 17.23 4.48
CA VAL A 153 -6.97 17.25 5.16
C VAL A 153 -7.13 16.03 6.08
N ILE A 154 -6.73 14.83 5.65
CA ILE A 154 -6.78 13.63 6.49
C ILE A 154 -5.95 13.86 7.75
N ARG A 155 -4.68 14.28 7.62
CA ARG A 155 -3.83 14.55 8.80
C ARG A 155 -4.45 15.56 9.75
N GLN A 156 -4.98 16.66 9.21
CA GLN A 156 -5.62 17.70 10.03
C GLN A 156 -6.86 17.20 10.78
N VAL A 157 -7.63 16.30 10.16
CA VAL A 157 -8.90 15.82 10.71
C VAL A 157 -8.70 14.63 11.65
N THR A 158 -7.81 13.69 11.32
CA THR A 158 -7.63 12.45 12.08
C THR A 158 -6.44 12.48 13.04
N GLY A 159 -5.53 13.44 12.89
CA GLY A 159 -4.25 13.45 13.63
C GLY A 159 -3.24 12.40 13.18
N ALA A 160 -3.52 11.68 12.08
CA ALA A 160 -2.69 10.55 11.66
C ALA A 160 -1.24 10.95 11.41
N ARG A 161 -0.34 10.20 12.05
CA ARG A 161 1.11 10.39 11.95
C ARG A 161 1.65 9.77 10.67
N TRP A 162 1.01 8.72 10.17
CA TRP A 162 1.41 8.02 8.96
C TRP A 162 0.29 7.94 7.92
N LEU A 163 0.62 8.26 6.66
CA LEU A 163 -0.22 8.02 5.51
C LEU A 163 0.46 7.05 4.54
N HIS A 164 -0.27 6.01 4.13
CA HIS A 164 0.19 5.04 3.13
C HIS A 164 -0.70 5.08 1.89
N ASN A 165 -0.10 5.13 0.70
CA ASN A 165 -0.82 5.02 -0.57
C ASN A 165 -0.80 3.57 -1.07
N LEU A 166 -1.94 2.89 -0.98
CA LEU A 166 -2.09 1.51 -1.41
C LEU A 166 -2.06 1.43 -2.93
N GLY A 167 -1.16 0.62 -3.50
CA GLY A 167 -1.08 0.38 -4.93
C GLY A 167 -0.53 1.57 -5.74
N ALA A 168 0.57 2.19 -5.29
CA ALA A 168 1.25 3.31 -5.93
C ALA A 168 2.76 3.05 -6.13
N GLY A 169 3.38 3.67 -7.14
CA GLY A 169 4.79 3.44 -7.49
C GLY A 169 4.93 2.34 -8.54
N TRP A 170 4.25 2.51 -9.67
CA TRP A 170 4.12 1.47 -10.71
C TRP A 170 5.36 1.32 -11.59
N ASP A 171 6.24 2.30 -11.58
CA ASP A 171 7.53 2.26 -12.27
C ASP A 171 8.47 3.29 -11.63
N PRO A 172 9.77 3.31 -12.02
CA PRO A 172 10.75 4.22 -11.45
C PRO A 172 10.37 5.71 -11.52
N ALA A 173 9.75 6.15 -12.62
CA ALA A 173 9.32 7.54 -12.78
C ALA A 173 8.15 7.87 -11.84
N ASP A 174 7.19 6.95 -11.69
CA ASP A 174 6.06 7.12 -10.77
C ASP A 174 6.52 7.17 -9.30
N ILE A 175 7.48 6.34 -8.91
CA ILE A 175 8.07 6.37 -7.55
C ILE A 175 8.72 7.72 -7.26
N ILE A 176 9.52 8.24 -8.20
CA ILE A 176 10.15 9.56 -8.08
C ILE A 176 9.09 10.65 -7.91
N ALA A 177 8.04 10.61 -8.73
CA ALA A 177 6.97 11.61 -8.68
C ALA A 177 6.16 11.54 -7.38
N TRP A 178 5.84 10.35 -6.86
CA TRP A 178 5.20 10.20 -5.54
C TRP A 178 6.08 10.75 -4.40
N ARG A 179 7.40 10.49 -4.47
CA ARG A 179 8.36 11.03 -3.52
C ARG A 179 8.40 12.55 -3.54
N GLU A 180 8.45 13.15 -4.73
CA GLU A 180 8.50 14.60 -4.92
C GLU A 180 7.21 15.29 -4.45
N MET A 181 6.06 14.65 -4.64
CA MET A 181 4.79 15.13 -4.10
C MET A 181 4.79 15.20 -2.57
N GLY A 182 5.51 14.29 -1.90
CA GLY A 182 5.86 14.42 -0.47
C GLY A 182 4.69 14.36 0.51
N CYS A 183 3.52 13.88 0.09
CA CYS A 183 2.32 13.86 0.92
C CYS A 183 2.06 12.53 1.66
N PHE A 184 2.76 11.46 1.27
CA PHE A 184 2.70 10.12 1.87
C PHE A 184 4.00 9.78 2.61
N ASP A 185 3.91 8.92 3.62
CA ASP A 185 5.09 8.36 4.31
C ASP A 185 5.57 7.06 3.66
N SER A 186 4.64 6.32 3.04
CA SER A 186 4.96 5.15 2.26
C SER A 186 3.97 4.87 1.13
N ILE A 187 4.44 4.09 0.16
CA ILE A 187 3.67 3.58 -0.98
C ILE A 187 3.97 2.09 -1.13
N ASP A 188 3.08 1.31 -1.73
CA ASP A 188 3.36 -0.08 -2.11
C ASP A 188 2.97 -0.36 -3.56
N SER A 189 3.67 -1.31 -4.18
CA SER A 189 3.20 -1.86 -5.44
C SER A 189 3.71 -3.28 -5.67
N ILE A 190 2.92 -4.04 -6.43
CA ILE A 190 3.31 -5.30 -7.06
C ILE A 190 4.19 -5.09 -8.31
N ALA A 191 4.28 -3.85 -8.81
CA ALA A 191 4.82 -3.56 -10.13
C ALA A 191 6.27 -4.01 -10.32
N TYR A 192 7.09 -3.94 -9.26
CA TYR A 192 8.50 -4.30 -9.33
C TYR A 192 8.72 -5.75 -9.80
N TYR A 193 7.83 -6.69 -9.43
CA TYR A 193 7.91 -8.08 -9.88
C TYR A 193 7.05 -8.36 -11.11
N THR A 194 5.93 -7.65 -11.34
CA THR A 194 5.13 -7.86 -12.57
C THR A 194 5.82 -7.28 -13.80
N ASP A 195 6.56 -6.18 -13.67
CA ASP A 195 7.43 -5.65 -14.72
C ASP A 195 8.57 -6.64 -15.01
N ALA A 196 9.17 -7.20 -13.96
CA ALA A 196 10.22 -8.20 -14.08
C ALA A 196 9.74 -9.45 -14.83
N GLN A 197 8.55 -9.97 -14.50
CA GLN A 197 7.90 -11.07 -15.23
C GLN A 197 7.67 -10.76 -16.71
N SER A 198 7.53 -9.47 -17.05
CA SER A 198 7.39 -8.98 -18.42
C SER A 198 8.72 -8.61 -19.07
N GLY A 199 9.86 -8.90 -18.42
CA GLY A 199 11.20 -8.62 -18.93
C GLY A 199 11.69 -7.17 -18.72
N TRP A 200 11.03 -6.37 -17.89
CA TRP A 200 11.42 -4.98 -17.64
C TRP A 200 12.28 -4.84 -16.38
N ALA A 201 13.52 -4.38 -16.58
CA ALA A 201 14.41 -3.95 -15.51
C ALA A 201 14.30 -2.44 -15.28
N TRP A 202 14.28 -2.06 -14.00
CA TRP A 202 14.17 -0.69 -13.53
C TRP A 202 15.56 -0.07 -13.37
N ARG A 203 15.64 1.24 -13.59
CA ARG A 203 16.89 2.00 -13.55
C ARG A 203 16.79 3.18 -12.57
N MET A 204 17.94 3.54 -11.99
CA MET A 204 18.06 4.67 -11.06
C MET A 204 17.80 6.03 -11.73
N ASP A 205 17.82 6.13 -13.06
CA ASP A 205 17.51 7.34 -13.82
C ASP A 205 16.00 7.51 -14.10
N GLY A 206 15.14 6.73 -13.44
CA GLY A 206 13.69 6.81 -13.62
C GLY A 206 13.16 6.07 -14.85
N LYS A 207 14.00 5.30 -15.55
CA LYS A 207 13.61 4.58 -16.77
C LYS A 207 13.46 3.08 -16.56
N ARG A 208 12.87 2.41 -17.55
CA ARG A 208 12.80 0.96 -17.68
C ARG A 208 13.54 0.52 -18.93
N THR A 209 14.09 -0.68 -18.92
CA THR A 209 14.76 -1.29 -20.07
C THR A 209 14.43 -2.77 -20.16
N LEU A 210 14.36 -3.31 -21.38
CA LEU A 210 14.16 -4.73 -21.58
C LEU A 210 15.43 -5.48 -21.15
N CYS A 211 15.26 -6.55 -20.38
CA CYS A 211 16.32 -7.37 -19.85
C CYS A 211 15.98 -8.85 -20.07
N LYS A 212 16.95 -9.63 -20.54
CA LYS A 212 16.78 -11.07 -20.82
C LYS A 212 17.18 -11.99 -19.66
N ARG A 213 17.55 -11.41 -18.51
CA ARG A 213 17.85 -12.19 -17.30
C ARG A 213 16.58 -12.87 -16.78
N GLU A 214 16.74 -13.84 -15.89
CA GLU A 214 15.64 -14.45 -15.18
C GLU A 214 14.84 -13.41 -14.40
N TRP A 215 13.51 -13.51 -14.46
CA TRP A 215 12.62 -12.49 -13.90
C TRP A 215 12.78 -12.34 -12.38
N LEU A 216 13.16 -13.40 -11.66
CA LEU A 216 13.43 -13.34 -10.22
C LEU A 216 14.61 -12.40 -9.91
N ASP A 217 15.67 -12.45 -10.71
CA ASP A 217 16.82 -11.56 -10.55
C ASP A 217 16.46 -10.13 -10.91
N ILE A 218 15.69 -9.94 -11.99
CA ILE A 218 15.17 -8.62 -12.36
C ILE A 218 14.27 -8.06 -11.23
N ALA A 219 13.42 -8.88 -10.62
CA ALA A 219 12.54 -8.44 -9.54
C ALA A 219 13.30 -8.01 -8.28
N ARG A 220 14.36 -8.75 -7.90
CA ARG A 220 15.25 -8.36 -6.80
C ARG A 220 15.88 -7.00 -7.05
N ASP A 221 16.41 -6.78 -8.25
CA ASP A 221 17.03 -5.51 -8.63
C ASP A 221 16.01 -4.38 -8.70
N ASN A 222 14.81 -4.64 -9.25
CA ASN A 222 13.73 -3.66 -9.30
C ASN A 222 13.31 -3.24 -7.88
N ALA A 223 13.21 -4.17 -6.93
CA ALA A 223 12.90 -3.87 -5.54
C ALA A 223 13.98 -2.98 -4.89
N GLN A 224 15.26 -3.24 -5.17
CA GLN A 224 16.37 -2.41 -4.71
C GLN A 224 16.29 -0.99 -5.29
N VAL A 225 16.09 -0.88 -6.61
CA VAL A 225 15.91 0.41 -7.30
C VAL A 225 14.73 1.18 -6.70
N ALA A 226 13.60 0.51 -6.47
CA ALA A 226 12.41 1.11 -5.87
C ALA A 226 12.70 1.74 -4.49
N ASN A 227 13.41 1.00 -3.62
CA ASN A 227 13.78 1.47 -2.28
C ASN A 227 14.74 2.66 -2.32
N VAL A 228 15.74 2.61 -3.20
CA VAL A 228 16.70 3.70 -3.39
C VAL A 228 16.01 4.96 -3.92
N LEU A 229 15.17 4.82 -4.94
CA LEU A 229 14.45 5.94 -5.55
C LEU A 229 13.48 6.59 -4.55
N ALA A 230 12.74 5.80 -3.77
CA ALA A 230 11.82 6.30 -2.77
C ALA A 230 12.52 7.08 -1.63
N THR A 231 13.69 6.62 -1.22
CA THR A 231 14.42 7.20 -0.07
C THR A 231 15.41 8.31 -0.44
N ASN A 232 15.72 8.48 -1.73
CA ASN A 232 16.73 9.43 -2.22
C ASN A 232 18.14 9.16 -1.65
N MET A 233 18.45 7.92 -1.30
CA MET A 233 19.83 7.51 -1.09
C MET A 233 20.54 7.68 -2.44
N LYS A 234 21.39 8.70 -2.58
CA LYS A 234 22.27 8.79 -3.74
C LYS A 234 22.97 7.44 -3.86
N GLY A 235 22.70 6.73 -4.95
CA GLY A 235 23.34 5.45 -5.22
C GLY A 235 24.83 5.62 -4.97
N GLY A 236 25.35 4.87 -3.99
CA GLY A 236 26.78 4.75 -3.83
C GLY A 236 27.33 4.38 -5.20
N LYS A 237 28.29 5.16 -5.70
CA LYS A 237 29.01 4.81 -6.92
C LYS A 237 29.54 3.39 -6.72
N THR A 238 28.91 2.41 -7.35
CA THR A 238 29.57 1.13 -7.60
C THR A 238 30.71 1.44 -8.55
N CYS A 239 31.93 1.32 -8.04
CA CYS A 239 33.15 1.27 -8.84
C CYS A 239 33.09 0.08 -9.79
#